data_AF-A0A067C745-F1
#
_entry.id   AF-A0A067C745-F1
#
_cell.length_a   1.000
_cell.length_b   1.000
_cell.length_c   1.000
_cell.angle_alpha   90.00
_cell.angle_beta   90.00
_cell.angle_gamma   90.00
#
_symmetry.space_group_name_H-M   'P 1'
#
loop_
_entity.id
_entity.type
_entity.pdbx_description
1 polymer ?
#
loop_
_entity_poly.entity_id
_entity_poly.type
_entity_poly.pdbx_seq_one_letter_code
_entity_poly.pdbx_strand_id
1 'polypeptide(L)'
;MFFQGSDSIELLTASGKDPAAHWKTLGKVRREFDKASKAYLMVLDGPAAATKLSLPKDTKPLGLTHRYVVLQAWLPSGKAISLELGVTDVAGNRRRLLLSTAFRDCAVHQLHAQIPFQQLRRETWMHWTFDVARLVASGFPSQALRTLDSIVLCGSWKLRRIFTMKDPPMSAAAAFASGLCPYTHDALTQWLCR
;
A
#
# COMPACT_ATOMS: atom_id res chain seq x y z
N MET A 1 15.93 -1.82 -11.10
CA MET A 1 16.45 -1.34 -9.80
C MET A 1 15.88 0.05 -9.59
N PHE A 2 15.27 0.33 -8.43
CA PHE A 2 14.67 1.64 -8.15
C PHE A 2 15.71 2.58 -7.55
N PHE A 3 15.72 3.85 -7.97
CA PHE A 3 16.56 4.88 -7.35
C PHE A 3 15.97 5.28 -5.99
N GLN A 4 16.77 5.23 -4.92
CA GLN A 4 16.30 5.46 -3.53
C GLN A 4 16.76 6.78 -2.91
N GLY A 5 17.30 7.69 -3.73
CA GLY A 5 17.73 9.02 -3.27
C GLY A 5 16.56 9.94 -2.89
N SER A 6 15.38 9.76 -3.49
CA SER A 6 14.19 10.57 -3.25
C SER A 6 13.47 10.22 -1.93
N ASP A 7 12.65 11.14 -1.43
CA ASP A 7 11.83 10.93 -0.21
C ASP A 7 10.74 9.90 -0.42
N SER A 8 10.30 9.74 -1.67
CA SER A 8 9.34 8.74 -2.09
C SER A 8 9.74 8.02 -3.38
N ILE A 9 9.38 6.75 -3.51
CA ILE A 9 9.58 5.94 -4.71
C ILE A 9 8.22 5.48 -5.21
N GLU A 10 7.86 5.86 -6.43
CA GLU A 10 6.63 5.41 -7.07
C GLU A 10 6.80 3.98 -7.59
N LEU A 11 5.92 3.07 -7.16
CA LEU A 11 5.94 1.65 -7.52
C LEU A 11 4.85 1.28 -8.52
N LEU A 12 3.69 1.95 -8.42
CA LEU A 12 2.56 1.81 -9.34
C LEU A 12 1.93 3.19 -9.52
N THR A 13 1.68 3.56 -10.78
CA THR A 13 0.76 4.62 -11.15
C THR A 13 -0.11 4.09 -12.26
N ALA A 14 -1.43 4.26 -12.19
CA ALA A 14 -2.32 3.81 -13.25
C ALA A 14 -2.29 4.71 -14.50
N SER A 15 -1.54 5.82 -14.43
CA SER A 15 -1.25 6.73 -15.54
C SER A 15 -0.02 6.27 -16.34
N GLY A 16 0.18 6.83 -17.54
CA GLY A 16 1.32 6.49 -18.40
C GLY A 16 1.06 5.34 -19.37
N LYS A 17 2.13 4.83 -20.00
CA LYS A 17 2.05 3.87 -21.11
C LYS A 17 1.84 2.43 -20.64
N ASP A 18 2.66 1.95 -19.70
CA ASP A 18 2.57 0.59 -19.15
C ASP A 18 2.67 0.60 -17.61
N PRO A 19 1.54 0.80 -16.91
CA PRO A 19 1.53 0.91 -15.45
C PRO A 19 1.90 -0.39 -14.74
N ALA A 20 1.73 -1.54 -15.40
CA ALA A 20 1.96 -2.86 -14.81
C ALA A 20 3.28 -3.52 -15.28
N ALA A 21 4.17 -2.78 -15.95
CA ALA A 21 5.40 -3.30 -16.54
C ALA A 21 6.24 -4.15 -15.55
N HIS A 22 6.39 -3.64 -14.33
CA HIS A 22 7.16 -4.28 -13.25
C HIS A 22 6.32 -5.21 -12.36
N TRP A 23 5.01 -5.29 -12.60
CA TRP A 23 4.08 -6.07 -11.81
C TRP A 23 3.71 -7.37 -12.53
N LYS A 24 3.62 -8.46 -11.79
CA LYS A 24 3.01 -9.70 -12.24
C LYS A 24 1.53 -9.69 -11.88
N THR A 25 0.68 -9.94 -12.88
CA THR A 25 -0.77 -10.00 -12.74
C THR A 25 -1.26 -11.45 -12.83
N LEU A 26 -2.31 -11.77 -12.09
CA LEU A 26 -3.03 -13.03 -12.14
C LEU A 26 -4.53 -12.77 -11.96
N GLY A 27 -5.36 -13.41 -12.77
CA GLY A 27 -6.81 -13.21 -12.74
C GLY A 27 -7.24 -11.92 -13.43
N LYS A 28 -8.36 -11.33 -12.98
CA LYS A 28 -9.00 -10.17 -13.63
C LYS A 28 -8.38 -8.86 -13.13
N VAL A 29 -7.20 -8.54 -13.68
CA VAL A 29 -6.49 -7.28 -13.45
C VAL A 29 -6.51 -6.46 -14.74
N ARG A 30 -7.07 -5.25 -14.70
CA ARG A 30 -7.22 -4.39 -15.87
C ARG A 30 -7.04 -2.92 -15.54
N ARG A 31 -6.65 -2.14 -16.53
CA ARG A 31 -6.69 -0.68 -16.45
C ARG A 31 -8.07 -0.18 -16.87
N GLU A 32 -8.66 0.70 -16.09
CA GLU A 32 -10.01 1.24 -16.34
C GLU A 32 -10.01 2.76 -16.14
N PHE A 33 -10.67 3.52 -17.01
CA PHE A 33 -10.85 4.96 -16.81
C PHE A 33 -12.08 5.18 -15.93
N ASP A 34 -11.87 5.76 -14.75
CA ASP A 34 -12.95 6.08 -13.83
C ASP A 34 -13.46 7.50 -14.08
N LYS A 35 -14.74 7.60 -14.47
CA LYS A 35 -15.40 8.87 -14.78
C LYS A 35 -15.53 9.76 -13.56
N ALA A 36 -15.78 9.18 -12.38
CA ALA A 36 -15.99 9.94 -11.15
C ALA A 36 -14.71 10.66 -10.72
N SER A 37 -13.59 9.95 -10.78
CA SER A 37 -12.30 10.48 -10.37
C SER A 37 -11.45 11.06 -11.52
N LYS A 38 -11.98 11.00 -12.76
CA LYS A 38 -11.35 11.46 -14.01
C LYS A 38 -9.91 10.95 -14.17
N ALA A 39 -9.66 9.71 -13.77
CA ALA A 39 -8.33 9.12 -13.74
C ALA A 39 -8.37 7.66 -14.21
N TYR A 40 -7.25 7.20 -14.76
CA TYR A 40 -7.04 5.77 -14.94
C TYR A 40 -6.78 5.10 -13.60
N LEU A 41 -7.35 3.92 -13.42
CA LEU A 41 -7.21 3.06 -12.25
C LEU A 41 -6.69 1.69 -12.67
N MET A 42 -5.94 1.05 -11.79
CA MET A 42 -5.68 -0.38 -11.87
C MET A 42 -6.73 -1.11 -11.04
N VAL A 43 -7.58 -1.90 -11.70
CA VAL A 43 -8.71 -2.60 -11.11
C VAL A 43 -8.41 -4.09 -11.03
N LEU A 44 -8.39 -4.60 -9.80
CA LEU A 44 -8.41 -6.03 -9.50
C LEU A 44 -9.85 -6.40 -9.15
N ASP A 45 -10.42 -7.39 -9.82
CA ASP A 45 -11.82 -7.76 -9.65
C ASP A 45 -12.03 -9.27 -9.64
N GLY A 46 -11.93 -9.87 -8.46
CA GLY A 46 -12.24 -11.28 -8.26
C GLY A 46 -11.93 -11.75 -6.84
N PRO A 47 -12.08 -13.05 -6.57
CA PRO A 47 -11.81 -13.60 -5.25
C PRO A 47 -10.32 -13.52 -4.91
N ALA A 48 -10.01 -13.37 -3.61
CA ALA A 48 -8.63 -13.22 -3.12
C ALA A 48 -7.71 -14.40 -3.46
N ALA A 49 -8.25 -15.59 -3.69
CA ALA A 49 -7.47 -16.76 -4.09
C ALA A 49 -7.02 -16.75 -5.56
N ALA A 50 -7.75 -16.04 -6.44
CA ALA A 50 -7.54 -16.13 -7.90
C ALA A 50 -7.14 -14.80 -8.56
N THR A 51 -7.28 -13.67 -7.85
CA THR A 51 -6.93 -12.34 -8.38
C THR A 51 -5.79 -11.76 -7.57
N LYS A 52 -4.65 -11.54 -8.22
CA LYS A 52 -3.40 -11.11 -7.58
C LYS A 52 -2.63 -10.13 -8.45
N LEU A 53 -2.07 -9.12 -7.81
CA LEU A 53 -1.13 -8.15 -8.37
C LEU A 53 0.12 -8.17 -7.48
N SER A 54 1.27 -8.55 -8.02
CA SER A 54 2.51 -8.72 -7.24
C SER A 54 3.70 -8.01 -7.84
N LEU A 55 4.49 -7.37 -6.98
CA LEU A 55 5.76 -6.73 -7.28
C LEU A 55 6.82 -7.37 -6.37
N PRO A 56 8.01 -7.74 -6.89
CA PRO A 56 8.46 -7.62 -8.27
C PRO A 56 7.86 -8.69 -9.19
N LYS A 57 7.88 -8.44 -10.51
CA LYS A 57 7.51 -9.44 -11.53
C LYS A 57 8.50 -10.61 -11.57
N ASP A 58 9.77 -10.32 -11.33
CA ASP A 58 10.86 -11.29 -11.26
C ASP A 58 11.07 -11.81 -9.83
N THR A 59 11.92 -12.82 -9.67
CA THR A 59 12.24 -13.43 -8.36
C THR A 59 13.23 -12.60 -7.53
N LYS A 60 13.80 -11.52 -8.08
CA LYS A 60 14.78 -10.67 -7.39
C LYS A 60 14.06 -9.72 -6.42
N PRO A 61 14.47 -9.64 -5.15
CA PRO A 61 13.82 -8.76 -4.17
C PRO A 61 13.98 -7.28 -4.55
N LEU A 62 13.01 -6.45 -4.15
CA LEU A 62 13.05 -5.01 -4.40
C LEU A 62 14.18 -4.30 -3.65
N GLY A 63 14.46 -4.70 -2.41
CA GLY A 63 15.54 -4.13 -1.59
C GLY A 63 15.31 -2.66 -1.21
N LEU A 64 14.06 -2.25 -1.00
CA LEU A 64 13.72 -0.86 -0.66
C LEU A 64 13.94 -0.61 0.84
N THR A 65 14.65 0.46 1.19
CA THR A 65 14.91 0.83 2.60
C THR A 65 13.84 1.75 3.19
N HIS A 66 12.85 2.14 2.37
CA HIS A 66 11.76 3.03 2.79
C HIS A 66 10.86 2.35 3.83
N ARG A 67 10.52 3.10 4.89
CA ARG A 67 9.77 2.62 6.05
C ARG A 67 8.28 2.47 5.77
N TYR A 68 7.72 3.37 4.98
CA TYR A 68 6.28 3.44 4.76
C TYR A 68 5.90 2.95 3.37
N VAL A 69 4.79 2.21 3.30
CA VAL A 69 4.11 1.86 2.05
C VAL A 69 2.77 2.57 2.03
N VAL A 70 2.49 3.31 0.96
CA VAL A 70 1.25 4.07 0.81
C VAL A 70 0.49 3.58 -0.41
N LEU A 71 -0.80 3.27 -0.20
CA LEU A 71 -1.72 2.85 -1.25
C LEU A 71 -2.85 3.87 -1.37
N GLN A 72 -2.98 4.47 -2.55
CA GLN A 72 -4.16 5.25 -2.91
C GLN A 72 -5.19 4.29 -3.52
N ALA A 73 -6.15 3.87 -2.71
CA ALA A 73 -7.06 2.80 -3.05
C ALA A 73 -8.51 3.12 -2.69
N TRP A 74 -9.42 2.57 -3.48
CA TRP A 74 -10.83 2.46 -3.18
C TRP A 74 -11.16 0.99 -3.00
N LEU A 75 -11.80 0.67 -1.87
CA LEU A 75 -12.09 -0.70 -1.47
C LEU A 75 -13.59 -1.01 -1.65
N PRO A 76 -13.96 -1.99 -2.50
CA PRO A 76 -15.35 -2.38 -2.67
C PRO A 76 -15.93 -3.02 -1.40
N SER A 77 -17.19 -2.74 -1.11
CA SER A 77 -17.98 -3.34 -0.05
C SER A 77 -18.20 -4.84 -0.29
N GLY A 78 -18.23 -5.62 0.79
CA GLY A 78 -18.51 -7.06 0.75
C GLY A 78 -17.48 -7.93 0.02
N LYS A 79 -16.37 -7.37 -0.47
CA LYS A 79 -15.31 -8.12 -1.17
C LYS A 79 -14.13 -8.41 -0.24
N ALA A 80 -13.62 -9.65 -0.32
CA ALA A 80 -12.41 -10.05 0.38
C ALA A 80 -11.17 -9.38 -0.25
N ILE A 81 -10.26 -8.92 0.58
CA ILE A 81 -9.00 -8.30 0.17
C ILE A 81 -7.86 -8.71 1.09
N SER A 82 -6.65 -8.74 0.54
CA SER A 82 -5.44 -8.94 1.32
C SER A 82 -4.26 -8.16 0.73
N LEU A 83 -3.35 -7.78 1.61
CA LEU A 83 -2.06 -7.18 1.32
C LEU A 83 -0.98 -8.03 1.99
N GLU A 84 0.01 -8.47 1.22
CA GLU A 84 1.20 -9.14 1.72
C GLU A 84 2.43 -8.27 1.43
N LEU A 85 3.24 -8.06 2.47
CA LEU A 85 4.53 -7.36 2.38
C LEU A 85 5.64 -8.35 2.72
N GLY A 86 6.50 -8.65 1.75
CA GLY A 86 7.72 -9.42 1.98
C GLY A 86 8.83 -8.48 2.43
N VAL A 87 9.50 -8.82 3.53
CA VAL A 87 10.54 -8.01 4.14
C VAL A 87 11.75 -8.85 4.51
N THR A 88 12.92 -8.24 4.57
CA THR A 88 14.11 -8.80 5.21
C THR A 88 14.37 -8.02 6.49
N ASP A 89 14.63 -8.73 7.58
CA ASP A 89 15.02 -8.13 8.86
C ASP A 89 16.54 -7.85 8.94
N VAL A 90 16.97 -7.16 9.99
CA VAL A 90 18.39 -6.88 10.25
C VAL A 90 19.25 -8.13 10.48
N ALA A 91 18.65 -9.23 10.91
CA ALA A 91 19.30 -10.53 11.03
C ALA A 91 19.38 -11.31 9.70
N GLY A 92 18.86 -10.75 8.60
CA GLY A 92 18.89 -11.36 7.28
C GLY A 92 17.77 -12.37 7.01
N ASN A 93 16.80 -12.54 7.91
CA ASN A 93 15.67 -13.44 7.70
C ASN A 93 14.62 -12.78 6.82
N ARG A 94 14.12 -13.54 5.83
CA ARG A 94 12.98 -13.14 5.00
C ARG A 94 11.67 -13.49 5.71
N ARG A 95 10.82 -12.49 5.90
CA ARG A 95 9.54 -12.60 6.61
C ARG A 95 8.40 -12.06 5.76
N ARG A 96 7.17 -12.47 6.07
CA ARG A 96 5.95 -11.98 5.41
C ARG A 96 4.99 -11.36 6.42
N LEU A 97 4.54 -10.15 6.14
CA LEU A 97 3.43 -9.51 6.85
C LEU A 97 2.17 -9.71 6.01
N LEU A 98 1.22 -10.49 6.52
CA LEU A 98 0.00 -10.88 5.84
C LEU A 98 -1.18 -10.12 6.46
N LEU A 99 -1.69 -9.12 5.75
CA LEU A 99 -2.88 -8.37 6.15
C LEU A 99 -4.06 -8.89 5.34
N SER A 100 -5.11 -9.40 5.99
CA SER A 100 -6.27 -9.96 5.27
C SER A 100 -7.57 -9.75 6.02
N THR A 101 -8.64 -9.49 5.27
CA THR A 101 -10.01 -9.46 5.83
C THR A 101 -10.50 -10.84 6.28
N ALA A 102 -9.80 -11.91 5.89
CA ALA A 102 -10.13 -13.27 6.31
C ALA A 102 -9.61 -13.60 7.72
N PHE A 103 -8.60 -12.88 8.22
CA PHE A 103 -8.07 -13.10 9.55
C PHE A 103 -8.96 -12.45 10.61
N ARG A 104 -9.22 -13.19 11.69
CA ARG A 104 -9.98 -12.71 12.85
C ARG A 104 -9.07 -12.21 13.95
N ASP A 105 -7.95 -12.90 14.14
CA ASP A 105 -6.98 -12.61 15.20
C ASP A 105 -5.58 -12.44 14.63
N CYS A 106 -4.73 -11.75 15.38
CA CYS A 106 -3.31 -11.66 15.07
C CYS A 106 -2.63 -12.99 15.40
N ALA A 107 -1.83 -13.52 14.48
CA ALA A 107 -1.01 -14.70 14.72
C ALA A 107 0.41 -14.47 14.21
N VAL A 108 1.40 -14.68 15.07
CA VAL A 108 2.81 -14.48 14.75
C VAL A 108 3.52 -15.83 14.76
N HIS A 109 4.21 -16.13 13.66
CA HIS A 109 5.06 -17.30 13.49
C HIS A 109 6.47 -16.87 13.11
N GLN A 110 7.45 -17.77 13.19
CA GLN A 110 8.85 -17.45 12.91
C GLN A 110 9.11 -16.78 11.56
N LEU A 111 8.32 -17.05 10.51
CA LEU A 111 8.55 -16.49 9.16
C LEU A 111 7.44 -15.57 8.66
N HIS A 112 6.35 -15.43 9.41
CA HIS A 112 5.25 -14.58 8.99
C HIS A 112 4.37 -14.11 10.15
N ALA A 113 3.75 -12.95 9.98
CA ALA A 113 2.74 -12.42 10.88
C ALA A 113 1.42 -12.27 10.11
N GLN A 114 0.34 -12.80 10.66
CA GLN A 114 -1.03 -12.61 10.19
C GLN A 114 -1.67 -11.49 10.99
N ILE A 115 -2.22 -10.51 10.27
CA ILE A 115 -2.79 -9.28 10.84
C ILE A 115 -4.21 -9.13 10.28
N PRO A 116 -5.24 -9.10 11.14
CA PRO A 116 -6.60 -8.80 10.75
C PRO A 116 -6.68 -7.45 10.04
N PHE A 117 -7.23 -7.46 8.82
CA PHE A 117 -7.47 -6.24 8.05
C PHE A 117 -8.98 -5.92 8.09
N GLN A 118 -9.47 -5.70 9.31
CA GLN A 118 -10.88 -5.49 9.63
C GLN A 118 -11.21 -4.01 9.84
N GLN A 119 -12.50 -3.68 9.94
CA GLN A 119 -13.00 -2.31 10.20
C GLN A 119 -12.53 -1.26 9.18
N LEU A 120 -12.29 -1.70 7.95
CA LEU A 120 -11.86 -0.81 6.88
C LEU A 120 -13.02 0.07 6.44
N ARG A 121 -12.76 1.37 6.30
CA ARG A 121 -13.69 2.23 5.57
C ARG A 121 -13.66 1.83 4.09
N ARG A 122 -14.83 1.52 3.54
CA ARG A 122 -15.05 1.05 2.17
C ARG A 122 -15.91 2.04 1.42
N GLU A 123 -16.05 1.84 0.10
CA GLU A 123 -16.86 2.69 -0.78
C GLU A 123 -16.39 4.15 -0.83
N THR A 124 -15.16 4.43 -0.40
CA THR A 124 -14.56 5.76 -0.44
C THR A 124 -13.06 5.69 -0.75
N TRP A 125 -12.53 6.77 -1.35
CA TRP A 125 -11.12 6.88 -1.70
C TRP A 125 -10.29 7.18 -0.48
N MET A 126 -9.25 6.38 -0.23
CA MET A 126 -8.39 6.55 0.92
C MET A 126 -6.92 6.35 0.59
N HIS A 127 -6.09 6.99 1.40
CA HIS A 127 -4.66 6.73 1.47
C HIS A 127 -4.42 5.79 2.64
N TRP A 128 -4.06 4.55 2.33
CA TRP A 128 -3.69 3.56 3.33
C TRP A 128 -2.17 3.60 3.52
N THR A 129 -1.74 3.98 4.72
CA THR A 129 -0.32 4.09 5.06
C THR A 129 0.04 2.97 6.03
N PHE A 130 1.02 2.16 5.63
CA PHE A 130 1.55 1.06 6.43
C PHE A 130 2.95 1.41 6.89
N ASP A 131 3.15 1.52 8.20
CA ASP A 131 4.47 1.63 8.82
C ASP A 131 5.08 0.23 8.92
N VAL A 132 5.85 -0.14 7.90
CA VAL A 132 6.39 -1.50 7.78
C VAL A 132 7.40 -1.78 8.88
N ALA A 133 8.21 -0.78 9.26
CA ALA A 133 9.17 -0.94 10.35
C ALA A 133 8.48 -1.23 11.68
N ARG A 134 7.37 -0.53 11.98
CA ARG A 134 6.60 -0.79 13.19
C ARG A 134 5.89 -2.14 13.15
N LEU A 135 5.36 -2.56 12.00
CA LEU A 135 4.77 -3.90 11.86
C LEU A 135 5.81 -5.01 12.09
N VAL A 136 7.04 -4.83 11.59
CA VAL A 136 8.14 -5.77 11.85
C VAL A 136 8.49 -5.80 13.33
N ALA A 137 8.68 -4.63 13.96
CA ALA A 137 9.04 -4.55 15.38
C ALA A 137 7.96 -5.13 16.31
N SER A 138 6.68 -4.94 15.98
CA SER A 138 5.55 -5.50 16.73
C SER A 138 5.40 -7.00 16.53
N GLY A 139 5.62 -7.50 15.31
CA GLY A 139 5.48 -8.93 15.00
C GLY A 139 6.71 -9.75 15.40
N PHE A 140 7.90 -9.18 15.36
CA PHE A 140 9.16 -9.90 15.58
C PHE A 140 10.00 -9.13 16.60
N PRO A 141 9.87 -9.47 17.90
CA PRO A 141 10.62 -8.81 18.95
C PRO A 141 12.13 -8.86 18.66
N SER A 142 12.83 -7.78 19.00
CA SER A 142 14.26 -7.57 18.75
C SER A 142 14.69 -7.52 17.27
N GLN A 143 13.75 -7.47 16.32
CA GLN A 143 14.06 -7.32 14.89
C GLN A 143 13.61 -5.96 14.38
N ALA A 144 14.38 -5.42 13.43
CA ALA A 144 14.05 -4.20 12.70
C ALA A 144 13.97 -4.47 11.20
N LEU A 145 13.22 -3.64 10.49
CA LEU A 145 13.14 -3.68 9.04
C LEU A 145 14.52 -3.32 8.44
N ARG A 146 15.03 -4.18 7.57
CA ARG A 146 16.21 -3.89 6.74
C ARG A 146 15.78 -3.49 5.33
N THR A 147 14.95 -4.30 4.68
CA THR A 147 14.41 -3.99 3.35
C THR A 147 12.98 -4.48 3.17
N LEU A 148 12.20 -3.75 2.37
CA LEU A 148 10.98 -4.22 1.73
C LEU A 148 11.34 -4.88 0.40
N ASP A 149 10.95 -6.14 0.26
CA ASP A 149 11.38 -7.01 -0.84
C ASP A 149 10.27 -7.34 -1.81
N SER A 150 9.01 -7.37 -1.36
CA SER A 150 7.86 -7.59 -2.23
C SER A 150 6.57 -6.97 -1.69
N ILE A 151 5.65 -6.66 -2.61
CA ILE A 151 4.29 -6.21 -2.33
C ILE A 151 3.33 -7.07 -3.14
N VAL A 152 2.32 -7.63 -2.48
CA VAL A 152 1.31 -8.48 -3.11
C VAL A 152 -0.07 -8.03 -2.67
N LEU A 153 -0.93 -7.70 -3.63
CA LEU A 153 -2.33 -7.40 -3.41
C LEU A 153 -3.18 -8.53 -3.98
N CYS A 154 -4.12 -9.05 -3.19
CA CYS A 154 -5.09 -10.03 -3.66
C CYS A 154 -6.53 -9.60 -3.40
N GLY A 155 -7.44 -10.10 -4.22
CA GLY A 155 -8.87 -9.82 -4.13
C GLY A 155 -9.28 -8.60 -4.93
N SER A 156 -10.29 -7.87 -4.45
CA SER A 156 -10.87 -6.75 -5.19
C SER A 156 -10.31 -5.39 -4.76
N TRP A 157 -9.63 -4.68 -5.65
CA TRP A 157 -9.03 -3.37 -5.39
C TRP A 157 -9.25 -2.43 -6.57
N LYS A 158 -9.48 -1.14 -6.30
CA LYS A 158 -9.30 -0.07 -7.29
C LYS A 158 -8.14 0.80 -6.85
N LEU A 159 -7.05 0.79 -7.61
CA LEU A 159 -5.78 1.43 -7.23
C LEU A 159 -5.49 2.61 -8.15
N ARG A 160 -5.12 3.75 -7.56
CA ARG A 160 -4.56 4.89 -8.29
C ARG A 160 -3.05 4.83 -8.31
N ARG A 161 -2.45 4.73 -7.12
CA ARG A 161 -1.00 4.77 -6.91
C ARG A 161 -0.57 3.88 -5.75
N ILE A 162 0.64 3.34 -5.87
CA ILE A 162 1.38 2.68 -4.79
C ILE A 162 2.77 3.28 -4.79
N PHE A 163 3.23 3.73 -3.64
CA PHE A 163 4.57 4.30 -3.48
C PHE A 163 5.08 4.04 -2.07
N THR A 164 6.39 4.15 -1.90
CA THR A 164 7.03 4.04 -0.58
C THR A 164 7.60 5.38 -0.16
N MET A 165 7.71 5.62 1.14
CA MET A 165 8.27 6.86 1.71
C MET A 165 9.26 6.56 2.84
N LYS A 166 10.24 7.43 3.01
CA LYS A 166 11.16 7.40 4.17
C LYS A 166 10.42 7.85 5.44
N ASP A 167 9.73 8.98 5.34
CA ASP A 167 8.99 9.62 6.42
C ASP A 167 7.49 9.38 6.31
N PRO A 168 6.73 9.49 7.43
CA PRO A 168 5.29 9.34 7.38
C PRO A 168 4.68 10.40 6.47
N PRO A 169 3.64 10.07 5.67
CA PRO A 169 2.95 11.07 4.89
C PRO A 169 2.38 12.13 5.83
N MET A 170 2.73 13.38 5.56
CA MET A 170 2.27 14.51 6.34
C MET A 170 0.74 14.57 6.27
N SER A 171 0.07 14.59 7.43
CA SER A 171 -1.38 14.81 7.45
C SER A 171 -1.69 16.20 6.91
N ALA A 172 -2.87 16.40 6.33
CA ALA A 172 -3.28 17.73 5.86
C ALA A 172 -3.19 18.77 6.99
N ALA A 173 -3.65 18.42 8.20
CA ALA A 173 -3.54 19.25 9.39
C ALA A 173 -2.08 19.60 9.74
N ALA A 174 -1.16 18.63 9.64
CA ALA A 174 0.27 18.87 9.87
C ALA A 174 0.89 19.74 8.77
N ALA A 175 0.46 19.59 7.51
CA ALA A 175 0.94 20.41 6.39
C ALA A 175 0.47 21.87 6.47
N PHE A 176 -0.76 22.08 6.97
CA PHE A 176 -1.26 23.41 7.31
C PHE A 176 -0.48 24.02 8.48
N ALA A 177 -0.23 23.24 9.54
CA ALA A 177 0.53 23.70 10.70
C ALA A 177 2.01 23.99 10.38
N SER A 178 2.61 23.28 9.42
CA SER A 178 4.00 23.46 9.00
C SER A 178 4.19 24.54 7.92
N GLY A 179 3.13 25.24 7.50
CA GLY A 179 3.21 26.28 6.47
C GLY A 179 3.60 25.79 5.07
N LEU A 180 3.56 24.47 4.83
CA LEU A 180 3.96 23.85 3.55
C LEU A 180 2.79 23.76 2.56
N CYS A 181 1.56 24.08 2.99
CA CYS A 181 0.42 24.27 2.11
C CYS A 181 0.39 25.72 1.58
N PRO A 182 0.53 25.95 0.26
CA PRO A 182 0.51 27.30 -0.32
C PRO A 182 -0.88 27.96 -0.34
N TYR A 183 -1.91 27.29 0.16
CA TYR A 183 -3.25 27.87 0.31
C TYR A 183 -3.33 28.61 1.64
N THR A 184 -3.08 29.91 1.57
CA THR A 184 -3.32 30.85 2.65
C THR A 184 -4.79 30.78 3.10
N HIS A 185 -4.93 30.59 4.40
CA HIS A 185 -6.03 30.74 5.38
C HIS A 185 -7.49 31.11 4.97
N ASP A 186 -7.80 31.60 3.77
CA ASP A 186 -9.09 32.26 3.50
C ASP A 186 -10.11 31.49 2.63
N ALA A 187 -9.78 30.29 2.13
CA ALA A 187 -10.65 29.60 1.15
C ALA A 187 -11.28 28.27 1.61
N LEU A 188 -11.07 27.81 2.86
CA LEU A 188 -11.56 26.48 3.30
C LEU A 188 -12.52 26.49 4.50
N THR A 189 -12.90 27.65 5.01
CA THR A 189 -13.93 27.77 6.06
C THR A 189 -15.33 27.31 5.62
N GLN A 190 -15.50 26.91 4.35
CA GLN A 190 -16.78 26.44 3.80
C GLN A 190 -16.93 24.92 3.60
N TRP A 191 -15.91 24.10 3.85
CA TRP A 191 -16.00 22.64 3.57
C TRP A 191 -16.02 21.71 4.79
N LEU A 192 -16.28 22.24 5.99
CA LEU A 192 -16.49 21.43 7.20
C LEU A 192 -17.74 21.87 7.97
N CYS A 193 -18.90 21.74 7.32
CA CYS A 193 -20.17 21.48 8.00
C CYS A 193 -21.19 20.89 7.01
N ARG A 194 -21.13 19.56 6.83
CA ARG A 194 -22.25 18.60 6.82
C ARG A 194 -21.75 17.21 6.44
#